data_AF-A0A832U9P5-F1
#
_entry.id   AF-A0A832U9P5-F1
#
_cell.length_a   1.000
_cell.length_b   1.000
_cell.length_c   1.000
_cell.angle_alpha   90.00
_cell.angle_beta   90.00
_cell.angle_gamma   90.00
#
_symmetry.space_group_name_H-M   'P 1'
#
loop_
_entity.id
_entity.type
_entity.pdbx_description
1 polymer ?
#
loop_
_entity_poly.entity_id
_entity_poly.type
_entity_poly.pdbx_seq_one_letter_code
_entity_poly.pdbx_strand_id
1 'polypeptide(L)'
;MEPRDQTFHDAIIDFLPDATFVIDRKGTVIAWNKAMESLTGVPAESMIGKGNYEYALPFYKVHKPMLANLIFMPEAEIEKRYDTVERIGDTLVVDIYIEDFRPGGVYFWAKA
;
A
#
# COMPACT_ATOMS: atom_id res chain seq x y z
N MET A 1 3.80 -7.65 33.47
CA MET A 1 4.12 -6.82 32.28
C MET A 1 2.95 -7.02 31.35
N GLU A 2 2.04 -6.06 31.29
CA GLU A 2 0.83 -6.16 30.45
C GLU A 2 1.23 -6.12 28.98
N PRO A 3 0.77 -7.05 28.11
CA PRO A 3 0.97 -6.92 26.67
C PRO A 3 -0.05 -5.89 26.16
N ARG A 4 0.30 -4.61 26.24
CA ARG A 4 -0.59 -3.50 25.84
C ARG A 4 -0.30 -3.06 24.40
N ASP A 5 -1.40 -2.97 23.63
CA ASP A 5 -1.64 -2.07 22.49
C ASP A 5 -1.31 -2.52 21.06
N GLN A 6 -0.52 -3.58 20.82
CA GLN A 6 -0.20 -3.95 19.43
C GLN A 6 -1.31 -4.78 18.75
N THR A 7 -1.95 -5.69 19.49
CA THR A 7 -2.91 -6.68 18.94
C THR A 7 -4.24 -6.08 18.50
N PHE A 8 -4.63 -4.90 19.01
CA PHE A 8 -5.92 -4.29 18.70
C PHE A 8 -5.91 -3.49 17.39
N HIS A 9 -4.78 -2.83 17.06
CA HIS A 9 -4.64 -2.09 15.81
C HIS A 9 -4.61 -3.03 14.60
N ASP A 10 -3.87 -4.13 14.71
CA ASP A 10 -3.79 -5.15 13.65
C ASP A 10 -5.18 -5.74 13.36
N ALA A 11 -5.95 -6.01 14.42
CA ALA A 11 -7.30 -6.55 14.30
C ALA A 11 -8.24 -5.60 13.53
N ILE A 12 -8.17 -4.28 13.74
CA ILE A 12 -9.04 -3.33 13.03
C ILE A 12 -8.72 -3.32 11.54
N ILE A 13 -7.44 -3.29 11.18
CA ILE A 13 -6.98 -3.24 9.79
C ILE A 13 -7.43 -4.49 9.02
N ASP A 14 -7.39 -5.65 9.68
CA ASP A 14 -7.81 -6.95 9.12
C ASP A 14 -9.28 -7.02 8.73
N PHE A 15 -10.15 -6.20 9.33
CA PHE A 15 -11.58 -6.14 9.02
C PHE A 15 -11.93 -5.03 8.02
N LEU A 16 -10.98 -4.22 7.56
CA LEU A 16 -11.25 -3.25 6.50
C LEU A 16 -11.63 -3.96 5.20
N PRO A 17 -12.73 -3.55 4.53
CA PRO A 17 -13.15 -4.16 3.27
C PRO A 17 -12.19 -3.81 2.11
N ASP A 18 -11.51 -2.67 2.21
CA ASP A 18 -10.57 -2.20 1.21
C ASP A 18 -9.18 -2.82 1.42
N ALA A 19 -8.54 -3.23 0.32
CA ALA A 19 -7.17 -3.73 0.34
C ALA A 19 -6.23 -2.67 0.90
N THR A 20 -5.66 -2.94 2.08
CA THR A 20 -4.89 -1.97 2.86
C THR A 20 -3.59 -2.59 3.35
N PHE A 21 -2.51 -1.84 3.25
CA PHE A 21 -1.23 -2.16 3.88
C PHE A 21 -0.67 -0.91 4.57
N VAL A 22 0.18 -1.13 5.57
CA VAL A 22 0.84 -0.05 6.32
C VAL A 22 2.33 -0.31 6.34
N ILE A 23 3.12 0.76 6.14
CA ILE A 23 4.57 0.74 6.26
C ILE A 23 5.03 1.65 7.40
N ASP A 24 6.13 1.29 8.07
CA ASP A 24 6.81 2.19 8.98
C ASP A 24 7.62 3.26 8.21
N ARG A 25 8.28 4.15 8.96
CA ARG A 25 9.11 5.23 8.38
C ARG A 25 10.35 4.74 7.60
N LYS A 26 10.74 3.47 7.76
CA LYS A 26 11.83 2.84 7.01
C LYS A 26 11.31 2.14 5.75
N GLY A 27 9.99 2.15 5.51
CA GLY A 27 9.35 1.45 4.41
C GLY A 27 9.16 -0.05 4.66
N THR A 28 9.22 -0.49 5.92
CA THR A 28 8.95 -1.88 6.29
C THR A 28 7.46 -2.09 6.50
N VAL A 29 6.89 -3.14 5.90
CA VAL A 29 5.47 -3.48 6.05
C VAL A 29 5.19 -3.95 7.47
N ILE A 30 4.24 -3.27 8.12
CA ILE A 30 3.77 -3.57 9.49
C ILE A 30 2.33 -4.07 9.54
N ALA A 31 1.55 -3.88 8.47
CA ALA A 31 0.22 -4.48 8.32
C ALA A 31 -0.07 -4.82 6.85
N TRP A 32 -0.79 -5.92 6.62
CA TRP A 32 -1.23 -6.42 5.31
C TRP A 32 -2.55 -7.16 5.49
N ASN A 33 -3.67 -6.51 5.17
CA ASN A 33 -4.98 -7.02 5.56
C ASN A 33 -5.51 -8.14 4.66
N LYS A 34 -6.59 -8.81 5.09
CA LYS A 34 -7.23 -9.91 4.35
C LYS A 34 -7.73 -9.53 2.96
N ALA A 35 -8.21 -8.30 2.80
CA ALA A 35 -8.63 -7.78 1.50
C ALA A 35 -7.43 -7.66 0.54
N MET A 36 -6.26 -7.26 1.05
CA MET A 36 -5.01 -7.21 0.29
C MET A 36 -4.49 -8.60 -0.06
N GLU A 37 -4.56 -9.57 0.86
CA GLU A 37 -4.25 -10.98 0.54
C GLU A 37 -5.14 -11.49 -0.58
N SER A 38 -6.44 -11.21 -0.52
CA SER A 38 -7.41 -11.62 -1.54
C SER A 38 -7.17 -10.95 -2.90
N LEU A 39 -6.78 -9.67 -2.89
CA LEU A 39 -6.50 -8.91 -4.11
C LEU A 39 -5.22 -9.39 -4.80
N THR A 40 -4.16 -9.64 -4.04
CA THR A 40 -2.81 -9.90 -4.55
C THR A 40 -2.47 -11.39 -4.65
N GLY A 41 -3.20 -12.23 -3.91
CA GLY A 41 -2.86 -13.65 -3.71
C GLY A 41 -1.65 -13.87 -2.80
N VAL A 42 -1.12 -12.82 -2.16
CA VAL A 42 0.08 -12.91 -1.32
C VAL A 42 -0.33 -12.89 0.15
N PRO A 43 0.05 -13.89 0.95
CA PRO A 43 -0.32 -13.94 2.35
C PRO A 43 0.50 -12.93 3.17
N ALA A 44 -0.11 -12.38 4.22
CA ALA A 44 0.48 -11.37 5.09
C ALA A 44 1.84 -11.84 5.66
N GLU A 45 1.96 -13.10 6.05
CA GLU A 45 3.20 -13.70 6.58
C GLU A 45 4.41 -13.58 5.62
N SER A 46 4.17 -13.50 4.31
CA SER A 46 5.23 -13.32 3.31
C SER A 46 5.69 -11.86 3.19
N MET A 47 4.87 -10.92 3.67
CA MET A 47 5.03 -9.49 3.46
C MET A 47 5.35 -8.72 4.75
N ILE A 48 4.79 -9.09 5.89
CA ILE A 48 5.08 -8.43 7.18
C ILE A 48 6.59 -8.52 7.48
N GLY A 49 7.17 -7.38 7.86
CA GLY A 49 8.61 -7.24 8.13
C GLY A 49 9.48 -7.07 6.88
N LYS A 50 8.91 -7.15 5.67
CA LYS A 50 9.62 -6.86 4.42
C LYS A 50 9.69 -5.36 4.17
N GLY A 51 10.85 -4.90 3.69
CA GLY A 51 11.08 -3.52 3.26
C GLY A 51 11.42 -3.47 1.78
N ASN A 52 12.27 -2.51 1.39
CA ASN A 52 12.83 -2.42 0.02
C ASN A 52 11.76 -2.45 -1.10
N TYR A 53 10.56 -1.95 -0.82
CA TYR A 53 9.44 -1.94 -1.77
C TYR A 53 8.91 -3.32 -2.19
N GLU A 54 9.12 -4.37 -1.40
CA GLU A 54 8.61 -5.73 -1.68
C GLU A 54 7.08 -5.74 -1.93
N TYR A 55 6.33 -4.89 -1.23
CA TYR A 55 4.89 -4.70 -1.41
C TYR A 55 4.47 -4.20 -2.81
N ALA A 56 5.40 -3.69 -3.62
CA ALA A 56 5.13 -3.29 -5.01
C ALA A 56 5.18 -4.48 -5.99
N LEU A 57 5.85 -5.58 -5.63
CA LEU A 57 6.04 -6.73 -6.52
C LEU A 57 4.73 -7.39 -6.95
N PRO A 58 3.72 -7.59 -6.09
CA PRO A 58 2.46 -8.20 -6.53
C PRO A 58 1.78 -7.39 -7.64
N PHE A 59 1.94 -6.07 -7.61
CA PHE A 59 1.33 -5.12 -8.54
C PHE A 59 2.14 -4.89 -9.81
N TYR A 60 3.42 -4.52 -9.67
CA TYR A 60 4.24 -4.01 -10.76
C TYR A 60 5.36 -4.95 -11.21
N LYS A 61 5.56 -6.08 -10.50
CA LYS A 61 6.66 -7.04 -10.72
C LYS A 61 8.07 -6.44 -10.58
N VAL A 62 8.18 -5.20 -10.12
CA VAL A 62 9.44 -4.48 -9.86
C VAL A 62 9.37 -3.77 -8.53
N HIS A 63 10.52 -3.64 -7.87
CA HIS A 63 10.65 -2.84 -6.65
C HIS A 63 10.58 -1.35 -7.02
N LYS A 64 9.53 -0.68 -6.59
CA LYS A 64 9.37 0.77 -6.77
C LYS A 64 8.57 1.39 -5.63
N PRO A 65 8.80 2.67 -5.31
CA PRO A 65 7.93 3.42 -4.40
C PRO A 65 6.47 3.37 -4.84
N MET A 66 5.56 3.22 -3.89
CA MET A 66 4.11 3.36 -4.06
C MET A 66 3.61 4.61 -3.33
N LEU A 67 2.32 4.94 -3.47
CA LEU A 67 1.70 6.14 -2.90
C LEU A 67 2.03 6.36 -1.41
N ALA A 68 2.03 5.30 -0.59
CA ALA A 68 2.38 5.36 0.82
C ALA A 68 3.81 5.88 1.10
N ASN A 69 4.75 5.69 0.18
CA ASN A 69 6.10 6.25 0.29
C ASN A 69 6.14 7.75 0.02
N LEU A 70 5.18 8.25 -0.78
CA LEU A 70 5.23 9.60 -1.30
C LEU A 70 4.66 10.64 -0.33
N ILE A 71 3.92 10.23 0.70
CA ILE A 71 3.45 11.12 1.77
C ILE A 71 4.63 11.90 2.40
N PHE A 72 5.82 11.29 2.45
CA PHE A 72 7.03 11.90 3.00
C PHE A 72 7.87 12.65 1.96
N MET A 73 7.47 12.69 0.70
CA MET A 73 8.22 13.28 -0.40
C MET A 73 7.67 14.66 -0.80
N PRO A 74 8.50 15.53 -1.41
CA PRO A 74 8.03 16.78 -2.00
C PRO A 74 6.97 16.54 -3.08
N GLU A 75 6.00 17.45 -3.19
CA GLU A 75 4.86 17.34 -4.11
C GLU A 75 5.27 17.17 -5.59
N ALA A 76 6.32 17.86 -6.01
CA ALA A 76 6.86 17.75 -7.37
C ALA A 76 7.35 16.34 -7.74
N GLU A 77 7.63 15.46 -6.78
CA GLU A 77 7.97 14.05 -7.05
C GLU A 77 6.74 13.17 -7.22
N ILE A 78 5.59 13.58 -6.67
CA ILE A 78 4.31 12.89 -6.82
C ILE A 78 3.75 13.13 -8.22
N GLU A 79 3.73 14.39 -8.67
CA GLU A 79 3.21 14.80 -9.99
C GLU A 79 3.97 14.16 -11.16
N LYS A 80 5.24 13.78 -10.98
CA LYS A 80 6.02 13.08 -12.02
C LYS A 80 5.65 11.61 -12.18
N ARG A 81 4.96 11.01 -11.21
CA ARG A 81 4.73 9.56 -11.12
C ARG A 81 3.29 9.15 -11.39
N TYR A 82 2.35 10.08 -11.24
CA TYR A 82 0.92 9.83 -11.40
C TYR A 82 0.31 10.94 -12.25
N ASP A 83 -0.42 10.55 -13.29
CA ASP A 83 -1.05 11.50 -14.23
C ASP A 83 -2.18 12.30 -13.57
N THR A 84 -2.81 11.74 -12.54
CA THR A 84 -3.87 12.39 -11.78
C THR A 84 -3.63 12.19 -10.29
N VAL A 85 -3.45 13.30 -9.58
CA VAL A 85 -3.24 13.34 -8.13
C VAL A 85 -4.16 14.39 -7.56
N GLU A 86 -5.02 13.98 -6.64
CA GLU A 86 -5.85 14.89 -5.85
C GLU A 86 -5.37 14.85 -4.40
N ARG A 87 -5.15 16.04 -3.81
CA ARG A 87 -4.81 16.17 -2.40
C ARG A 87 -6.01 16.71 -1.63
N ILE A 88 -6.50 15.94 -0.68
CA ILE A 88 -7.62 16.29 0.19
C ILE A 88 -7.10 16.34 1.63
N GLY A 89 -6.67 17.52 2.07
CA GLY A 89 -5.97 17.69 3.35
C GLY A 89 -4.64 16.93 3.35
N ASP A 90 -4.49 16.00 4.29
CA ASP A 90 -3.29 15.15 4.40
C ASP A 90 -3.37 13.87 3.56
N THR A 91 -4.48 13.63 2.87
CA THR A 91 -4.70 12.42 2.05
C THR A 91 -4.38 12.71 0.59
N LEU A 92 -3.61 11.82 -0.02
CA LEU A 92 -3.40 11.73 -1.46
C LEU A 92 -4.37 10.72 -2.05
N VAL A 93 -4.97 11.06 -3.19
CA VAL A 93 -5.86 10.19 -3.97
C VAL A 93 -5.37 10.15 -5.41
N VAL A 94 -5.27 8.96 -5.98
CA VAL A 94 -4.80 8.75 -7.35
C VAL A 94 -5.59 7.64 -8.05
N ASP A 95 -5.73 7.77 -9.37
CA ASP A 95 -6.12 6.69 -10.25
C ASP A 95 -4.89 6.09 -10.91
N ILE A 96 -4.79 4.75 -10.92
CA ILE A 96 -3.64 4.02 -11.42
C ILE A 96 -4.11 2.95 -12.39
N TYR A 97 -3.62 2.97 -13.61
CA TYR A 97 -3.75 1.83 -14.52
C TYR A 97 -2.52 0.92 -14.40
N ILE A 98 -2.74 -0.37 -14.15
CA ILE A 98 -1.68 -1.38 -14.11
C ILE A 98 -1.98 -2.44 -15.17
N GLU A 99 -1.22 -2.40 -16.26
CA GLU A 99 -1.38 -3.29 -17.42
C GLU A 99 -1.09 -4.75 -17.05
N ASP A 100 -0.01 -5.01 -16.32
CA ASP A 100 0.48 -6.37 -16.01
C ASP A 100 -0.14 -7.01 -14.77
N PHE A 101 -1.17 -6.39 -14.17
CA PHE A 101 -1.80 -6.95 -12.97
C PHE A 101 -2.62 -8.22 -13.27
N ARG A 102 -3.34 -8.21 -14.41
CA ARG A 102 -4.15 -9.32 -14.93
C ARG A 102 -4.42 -9.10 -16.43
N PRO A 103 -4.86 -10.12 -17.19
CA PRO A 103 -5.18 -9.94 -18.61
C PRO A 103 -6.17 -8.80 -18.85
N GLY A 104 -5.78 -7.83 -19.70
CA GLY A 104 -6.57 -6.63 -19.99
C GLY A 104 -6.39 -5.47 -19.00
N GLY A 105 -5.44 -5.59 -18.06
CA GLY A 105 -5.13 -4.56 -17.08
C GLY A 105 -6.22 -4.32 -16.04
N VAL A 106 -5.96 -3.38 -15.15
CA VAL A 106 -6.92 -2.95 -14.12
C VAL A 106 -6.68 -1.49 -13.74
N TYR A 107 -7.77 -0.77 -13.47
CA TYR A 107 -7.72 0.52 -12.81
C TYR A 107 -7.88 0.34 -11.31
N PHE A 108 -6.98 0.97 -10.55
CA PHE A 108 -7.07 1.11 -9.11
C PHE A 108 -7.34 2.56 -8.77
N TRP A 109 -8.33 2.78 -7.92
CA TRP A 109 -8.44 4.01 -7.14
C TRP A 109 -7.73 3.77 -5.81
N ALA A 110 -6.73 4.58 -5.49
CA ALA A 110 -5.90 4.41 -4.30
C ALA A 110 -5.78 5.71 -3.50
N LYS A 111 -5.70 5.58 -2.18
CA LYS A 111 -5.47 6.70 -1.26
C LYS A 111 -4.39 6.38 -0.24
N ALA A 112 -3.65 7.39 0.19
CA ALA A 112 -2.66 7.29 1.27
C ALA A 112 -2.65 8.55 2.12
#